data_AF-A0A3C2A4C8-F1
#
_entry.id   AF-A0A3C2A4C8-F1
#
_cell.length_a   1.000
_cell.length_b   1.000
_cell.length_c   1.000
_cell.angle_alpha   90.00
_cell.angle_beta   90.00
_cell.angle_gamma   90.00
#
_symmetry.space_group_name_H-M   'P 1'
#
loop_
_entity.id
_entity.type
_entity.pdbx_description
1 polymer ?
#
loop_
_entity_poly.entity_id
_entity_poly.type
_entity_poly.pdbx_seq_one_letter_code
_entity_poly.pdbx_strand_id
1 'polypeptide(L)' 'MYRTEDAGQHWHPLTEGLPQSGAFDLALRHGLDYQEGHLVFGTNNGNLYHSADSGGHWQTISQSLATVRAVKLMVVG' A
#
# COMPACT_ATOMS: atom_id res chain seq x y z
N MET A 1 -3.35 2.67 -5.85
CA MET A 1 -2.84 1.31 -6.18
C MET A 1 -3.69 0.75 -7.33
N TYR A 2 -3.24 -0.28 -8.04
CA TYR A 2 -4.07 -0.99 -9.03
C TYR A 2 -3.92 -2.50 -8.85
N ARG A 3 -4.98 -3.26 -9.14
CA ARG A 3 -4.99 -4.73 -9.11
C ARG A 3 -5.55 -5.28 -10.41
N THR A 4 -5.02 -6.42 -10.82
CA THR A 4 -5.55 -7.27 -11.88
C THR A 4 -5.84 -8.65 -11.32
N GLU A 5 -6.84 -9.33 -11.87
CA GLU A 5 -7.21 -10.71 -11.53
C GLU A 5 -7.16 -11.63 -12.75
N ASP A 6 -6.73 -11.09 -13.90
CA ASP A 6 -6.79 -11.75 -15.21
C ASP A 6 -5.46 -11.67 -15.97
N ALA A 7 -4.36 -11.79 -15.21
CA ALA A 7 -2.99 -11.75 -15.71
C ALA A 7 -2.63 -10.43 -16.43
N GLY A 8 -3.21 -9.31 -15.98
CA GLY A 8 -2.85 -7.97 -16.42
C GLY A 8 -3.64 -7.47 -17.64
N GLN A 9 -4.69 -8.17 -18.05
CA GLN A 9 -5.55 -7.73 -19.15
C GLN A 9 -6.42 -6.54 -18.71
N HIS A 10 -6.98 -6.59 -17.51
CA HIS A 10 -7.72 -5.50 -16.91
C HIS A 10 -7.14 -5.11 -15.55
N TRP A 11 -7.21 -3.82 -15.26
CA TRP A 11 -6.73 -3.23 -14.02
C TRP A 11 -7.80 -2.37 -13.38
N HIS A 12 -8.00 -2.58 -12.08
CA HIS A 12 -8.97 -1.84 -11.29
C HIS A 12 -8.24 -0.88 -10.33
N PRO A 13 -8.64 0.40 -10.28
CA PRO A 13 -8.09 1.34 -9.31
C PRO A 13 -8.51 0.94 -7.90
N LEU A 14 -7.54 1.01 -6.98
CA LEU A 14 -7.69 0.77 -5.56
C LEU A 14 -7.26 2.05 -4.84
N THR A 15 -8.20 2.99 -4.71
CA THR A 15 -7.92 4.37 -4.29
C THR A 15 -8.67 4.80 -3.03
N GLU A 16 -9.64 4.03 -2.55
CA GLU A 16 -10.44 4.42 -1.40
C GLU A 16 -9.59 4.52 -0.12
N GLY A 17 -9.63 5.68 0.54
CA GLY A 17 -8.79 5.98 1.71
C GLY A 17 -7.37 6.46 1.40
N LEU A 18 -6.95 6.50 0.13
CA LEU A 18 -5.69 7.13 -0.30
C LEU A 18 -5.90 8.61 -0.67
N PRO A 19 -4.83 9.44 -0.68
CA PRO A 19 -4.92 10.80 -1.19
C PRO A 19 -5.35 10.83 -2.66
N GLN A 20 -6.42 11.58 -2.96
CA GLN A 20 -6.95 11.69 -4.34
C GLN A 20 -6.30 12.82 -5.16
N SER A 21 -5.51 13.68 -4.51
CA SER A 21 -4.83 14.82 -5.14
C SER A 21 -3.51 15.09 -4.43
N GLY A 22 -2.52 15.63 -5.16
CA GLY A 22 -1.21 15.96 -4.59
C GLY A 22 -0.41 14.74 -4.13
N ALA A 23 -0.70 13.55 -4.65
CA ALA A 23 -0.02 12.30 -4.31
C ALA A 23 1.21 12.11 -5.21
N PHE A 24 2.39 12.46 -4.69
CA PHE A 24 3.68 12.28 -5.36
C PHE A 24 4.52 11.20 -4.68
N ASP A 25 3.84 10.12 -4.28
CA ASP A 25 4.40 9.00 -3.54
C ASP A 25 5.05 7.98 -4.46
N LEU A 26 6.25 7.51 -4.10
CA LEU A 26 6.89 6.35 -4.73
C LEU A 26 7.01 5.22 -3.71
N ALA A 27 6.36 4.09 -3.99
CA ALA A 27 6.59 2.86 -3.25
C ALA A 27 7.75 2.08 -3.88
N LEU A 28 8.78 1.77 -3.08
CA LEU A 28 9.87 0.91 -3.52
C LEU A 28 9.41 -0.55 -3.52
N ARG A 29 10.06 -1.43 -4.29
CA ARG A 29 9.67 -2.86 -4.38
C ARG A 29 9.56 -3.53 -3.01
N HIS A 30 10.53 -3.33 -2.13
CA HIS A 30 10.51 -3.88 -0.77
C HIS A 30 9.63 -3.07 0.20
N GLY A 31 9.19 -1.88 -0.21
CA GLY A 31 8.26 -1.02 0.51
C GLY A 31 6.80 -1.43 0.33
N LEU A 32 6.53 -2.63 -0.19
CA LEU A 32 5.20 -3.23 -0.25
C LEU A 32 5.29 -4.67 0.23
N ASP A 33 4.31 -5.09 1.04
CA ASP A 33 4.16 -6.48 1.44
C ASP A 33 2.68 -6.90 1.41
N TYR A 34 2.45 -8.19 1.17
CA TYR A 34 1.13 -8.80 1.09
C TYR A 34 1.10 -10.12 1.86
N GLN A 35 0.16 -10.26 2.79
CA GLN A 35 -0.04 -11.51 3.52
C GLN A 35 -1.52 -11.67 3.89
N GLU A 36 -2.12 -12.80 3.48
CA GLU A 36 -3.49 -13.21 3.90
C GLU A 36 -4.57 -12.12 3.72
N GLY A 37 -4.56 -11.41 2.59
CA GLY A 37 -5.51 -10.33 2.32
C GLY A 37 -5.11 -8.97 2.91
N HIS A 38 -4.06 -8.92 3.73
CA HIS A 38 -3.50 -7.65 4.20
C HIS A 38 -2.45 -7.14 3.23
N LEU A 39 -2.55 -5.86 2.87
CA LEU A 39 -1.53 -5.11 2.15
C LEU A 39 -0.97 -4.01 3.04
N VAL A 40 0.34 -3.83 3.01
CA VAL A 40 0.98 -2.64 3.56
C VAL A 40 1.93 -2.07 2.51
N PHE A 41 1.94 -0.75 2.36
CA PHE A 41 3.01 -0.11 1.61
C PHE A 41 3.46 1.19 2.26
N GLY A 42 4.75 1.43 2.17
CA GLY A 42 5.39 2.67 2.56
C GLY A 42 6.02 3.37 1.36
N THR A 43 6.15 4.68 1.48
CA THR A 43 6.57 5.55 0.38
C THR A 43 7.91 6.23 0.68
N ASN A 44 8.53 6.76 -0.37
CA ASN A 44 9.81 7.48 -0.29
C ASN A 44 9.75 8.76 0.55
N ASN A 45 8.57 9.38 0.71
CA ASN A 45 8.34 10.59 1.50
C ASN A 45 7.81 10.32 2.93
N GLY A 46 7.78 9.05 3.36
CA GLY A 46 7.48 8.70 4.76
C GLY A 46 6.02 8.41 5.07
N ASN A 47 5.17 8.25 4.05
CA ASN A 47 3.80 7.78 4.24
C ASN A 47 3.77 6.25 4.37
N LEU A 48 2.88 5.75 5.23
CA LEU A 48 2.66 4.32 5.46
C LEU A 48 1.16 4.04 5.49
N TYR A 49 0.72 3.12 4.64
CA TYR A 49 -0.68 2.76 4.47
C TYR A 49 -0.87 1.25 4.63
N HIS A 50 -2.03 0.87 5.16
CA HIS A 50 -2.45 -0.52 5.34
C HIS A 50 -3.84 -0.73 4.78
N SER A 51 -4.10 -1.91 4.25
CA SER A 51 -5.41 -2.39 3.87
C SER A 51 -5.59 -3.81 4.41
N ALA A 52 -6.78 -4.11 4.93
CA ALA A 52 -7.14 -5.42 5.47
C ALA A 52 -8.05 -6.23 4.52
N ASP A 53 -8.28 -5.73 3.31
CA ASP A 53 -9.24 -6.27 2.34
C ASP A 53 -8.67 -6.26 0.91
N SER A 54 -7.40 -6.66 0.80
CA SER A 54 -6.68 -6.78 -0.48
C SER A 54 -6.67 -5.49 -1.30
N GLY A 55 -6.60 -4.35 -0.62
CA GLY A 55 -6.51 -3.01 -1.18
C GLY A 55 -7.86 -2.37 -1.49
N GLY A 56 -8.98 -2.96 -1.07
CA GLY A 56 -10.31 -2.36 -1.21
C GLY A 56 -10.40 -1.01 -0.51
N HIS A 57 -9.99 -0.95 0.76
CA HIS A 57 -9.94 0.27 1.57
C HIS A 57 -8.57 0.43 2.23
N TRP A 58 -8.06 1.65 2.21
CA TRP A 58 -6.76 1.99 2.79
C TRP A 58 -6.91 2.83 4.06
N GLN A 59 -6.12 2.50 5.07
CA GLN A 59 -5.94 3.26 6.29
C GLN A 59 -4.55 3.88 6.30
N THR A 60 -4.47 5.15 6.67
CA THR A 60 -3.19 5.83 6.90
C THR A 60 -2.67 5.45 8.28
N ILE A 61 -1.50 4.83 8.34
CA ILE A 61 -0.81 4.47 9.59
C ILE A 61 0.11 5.60 10.03
N SER A 62 0.84 6.22 9.09
CA SER A 62 1.69 7.38 9.36
C SER A 62 1.92 8.23 8.11
N GLN A 63 2.23 9.51 8.29
CA GLN A 63 2.64 10.46 7.25
C GLN A 63 3.88 11.26 7.65
N SER A 64 4.60 10.80 8.67
CA SER A 64 5.68 11.56 9.31
C SER A 64 6.93 10.72 9.54
N LEU A 65 7.07 9.59 8.84
CA LEU A 65 8.28 8.78 8.91
C LEU A 65 9.38 9.40 8.05
N ALA A 66 10.60 8.93 8.25
CA ALA A 66 11.59 9.00 7.18
C ALA A 66 11.20 8.08 6.02
N THR A 67 11.94 8.18 4.90
CA THR A 67 11.78 7.31 3.73
C THR A 67 11.63 5.83 4.12
N VAL A 68 10.50 5.21 3.74
CA VAL A 68 10.26 3.80 3.98
C VAL A 68 10.95 2.97 2.90
N ARG A 69 12.00 2.23 3.29
CA ARG A 69 12.77 1.39 2.36
C ARG A 69 12.24 -0.02 2.24
N ALA A 70 11.70 -0.54 3.35
CA ALA A 70 11.09 -1.85 3.41
C ALA A 70 9.96 -1.87 4.44
N VAL A 71 8.96 -2.70 4.20
CA VAL A 71 7.89 -3.04 5.15
C VAL A 71 7.74 -4.55 5.17
N LYS A 72 7.29 -5.09 6.29
CA LYS A 72 6.98 -6.50 6.41
C LYS A 72 5.83 -6.72 7.37
N LEU A 73 4.85 -7.50 6.97
CA LEU A 73 3.79 -7.99 7.84
C LEU A 73 4.33 -9.17 8.64
N MET A 74 3.93 -9.26 9.90
CA MET A 74 4.23 -10.39 10.75
C MET A 74 2.99 -10.77 11.54
N VAL A 75 2.67 -12.06 11.55
CA VAL A 75 1.66 -12.64 12.45
C VAL A 75 2.34 -12.90 13.79
N VAL A 76 1.82 -12.28 14.84
CA VAL A 76 2.27 -12.53 16.22
C VAL A 76 1.27 -13.50 16.84
N GLY A 77 1.76 -14.68 17.23
CA GLY A 77 0.98 -15.70 17.95
C GLY A 77 0.90 -15.45 19.44
#